data_AF-A0A841D410-F1
#
_entry.id   AF-A0A841D410-F1
#
_cell.length_a   1.000
_cell.length_b   1.000
_cell.length_c   1.000
_cell.angle_alpha   90.00
_cell.angle_beta   90.00
_cell.angle_gamma   90.00
#
_symmetry.space_group_name_H-M   'P 1'
#
loop_
_entity.id
_entity.type
_entity.pdbx_description
1 polymer ?
#
loop_
_entity_poly.entity_id
_entity_poly.type
_entity_poly.pdbx_seq_one_letter_code
_entity_poly.pdbx_strand_id
1 'polypeptide(L)'
;MPRTDTHRADALRVELTAPGGPYPAGKPVPVSVSLVAVAELLVTGVLDGSEDGSRYPRYLPSVSFEGRVAAAPPVPEDPLTGPLLASDFVRLAPGEAFDPCAARTLATFETFAPDRPGSYAYTLTLDTESEAPEQWLGRLGQTGAAEVLALVRRVPRLRVTSPSLIVEVH
;
A
#
# COMPACT_ATOMS: atom_id res chain seq x y z
N MET A 1 4.60 20.14 -29.62
CA MET A 1 5.34 20.24 -28.35
C MET A 1 4.95 19.06 -27.49
N PRO A 2 5.86 18.13 -27.15
CA PRO A 2 5.57 17.15 -26.12
C PRO A 2 5.80 17.79 -24.75
N ARG A 3 4.78 17.80 -23.90
CA ARG A 3 4.95 18.10 -22.47
C ARG A 3 5.56 16.86 -21.83
N THR A 4 6.73 17.03 -21.26
CA THR A 4 7.41 16.03 -20.44
C THR A 4 6.66 15.93 -19.10
N ASP A 5 5.71 15.01 -18.99
CA ASP A 5 5.04 14.66 -17.73
C ASP A 5 5.95 13.76 -16.90
N THR A 6 7.05 14.31 -16.38
CA THR A 6 8.10 13.54 -15.65
C THR A 6 8.16 13.83 -14.15
N HIS A 7 7.13 14.44 -13.54
CA HIS A 7 7.13 14.72 -12.09
C HIS A 7 5.84 14.25 -11.38
N ARG A 8 5.63 12.92 -11.28
CA ARG A 8 4.58 12.37 -10.40
C ARG A 8 5.04 11.31 -9.41
N ALA A 9 6.10 10.56 -9.70
CA ALA A 9 6.65 9.56 -8.77
C ALA A 9 7.20 10.18 -7.47
N ASP A 10 7.63 11.45 -7.51
CA ASP A 10 8.24 12.12 -6.35
C ASP A 10 7.21 12.75 -5.40
N ALA A 11 5.91 12.70 -5.70
CA ALA A 11 4.90 13.40 -4.89
C ALA A 11 4.65 12.73 -3.54
N LEU A 12 5.02 11.45 -3.39
CA LEU A 12 4.75 10.62 -2.23
C LEU A 12 5.92 9.66 -1.98
N ARG A 13 6.26 9.45 -0.71
CA ARG A 13 7.20 8.42 -0.29
C ARG A 13 6.47 7.37 0.54
N VAL A 14 6.87 6.12 0.37
CA VAL A 14 6.43 5.00 1.22
C VAL A 14 7.59 4.62 2.12
N GLU A 15 7.37 4.66 3.42
CA GLU A 15 8.36 4.33 4.44
C GLU A 15 7.90 3.12 5.24
N LEU A 16 8.83 2.19 5.46
CA LEU A 16 8.62 1.01 6.31
C LEU A 16 9.52 1.11 7.53
N THR A 17 8.98 0.81 8.70
CA THR A 17 9.75 0.74 9.94
C THR A 17 9.40 -0.52 10.71
N ALA A 18 10.35 -1.00 11.51
CA ALA A 18 10.14 -2.04 12.51
C ALA A 18 10.93 -1.64 13.76
N PRO A 19 10.54 -2.09 14.96
CA PRO A 19 11.38 -1.96 16.15
C PRO A 19 12.80 -2.50 15.88
N GLY A 20 13.81 -1.85 16.44
CA GLY A 20 15.21 -2.24 16.21
C GLY A 20 15.61 -3.56 16.89
N GLY A 21 16.70 -4.16 16.41
CA GLY A 21 17.28 -5.40 16.96
C GLY A 21 16.87 -6.65 16.19
N PRO A 22 17.46 -7.81 16.53
CA PRO A 22 17.13 -9.07 15.87
C PRO A 22 15.79 -9.63 16.40
N TYR A 23 14.97 -10.16 15.50
CA TYR A 23 13.66 -10.74 15.80
C TYR A 23 13.74 -12.25 15.97
N PRO A 24 12.95 -12.85 16.87
CA PRO A 24 12.91 -14.30 16.99
C PRO A 24 12.20 -14.91 15.78
N ALA A 25 12.75 -16.00 15.24
CA ALA A 25 12.05 -16.84 14.28
C ALA A 25 10.72 -17.36 14.85
N GLY A 26 9.76 -17.61 13.95
CA GLY A 26 8.43 -18.12 14.25
C GLY A 26 7.44 -17.07 14.74
N LYS A 27 7.80 -15.77 14.76
CA LYS A 27 6.89 -14.68 15.13
C LYS A 27 6.81 -13.61 14.04
N PRO A 28 5.63 -13.02 13.80
CA PRO A 28 5.51 -11.88 12.91
C PRO A 28 6.35 -10.69 13.39
N VAL A 29 6.94 -9.99 12.42
CA VAL A 29 7.66 -8.73 12.65
C VAL A 29 6.63 -7.60 12.57
N PRO A 30 6.53 -6.73 13.59
CA PRO A 30 5.59 -5.61 13.58
C PRO A 30 6.13 -4.50 12.67
N VAL A 31 5.87 -4.63 11.37
CA VAL A 31 6.21 -3.64 10.35
C VAL A 31 5.13 -2.56 10.32
N SER A 32 5.53 -1.30 10.49
CA SER A 32 4.67 -0.13 10.33
C SER A 32 4.90 0.50 8.96
N VAL A 33 3.85 1.07 8.39
CA VAL A 33 3.84 1.75 7.09
C VAL A 33 3.54 3.23 7.30
N SER A 34 4.27 4.11 6.61
CA SER A 34 3.98 5.54 6.56
C SER A 34 4.00 6.03 5.12
N LEU A 35 2.97 6.76 4.72
CA LEU A 35 2.93 7.54 3.50
C LEU A 35 3.32 8.97 3.83
N VAL A 36 4.43 9.45 3.26
CA VAL A 36 4.93 10.82 3.49
C VAL A 36 4.77 11.64 2.23
N ALA A 37 3.87 12.62 2.28
CA ALA A 37 3.62 13.49 1.14
C ALA A 37 4.78 14.46 0.91
N VAL A 38 5.19 14.62 -0.34
CA VAL A 38 6.21 15.60 -0.77
C VAL A 38 5.54 16.83 -1.39
N ALA A 39 4.35 16.64 -1.95
CA ALA A 39 3.47 17.69 -2.43
C ALA A 39 2.08 17.51 -1.83
N GLU A 40 1.22 18.53 -1.96
CA GLU A 40 -0.18 18.37 -1.58
C GLU A 40 -0.86 17.33 -2.49
N LEU A 41 -1.54 16.35 -1.88
CA LEU A 41 -2.20 15.28 -2.63
C LEU A 41 -3.35 14.65 -1.84
N LEU A 42 -4.19 13.91 -2.56
CA LEU A 42 -5.27 13.12 -2.00
C LEU A 42 -4.87 11.64 -2.08
N VAL A 43 -5.01 10.91 -0.99
CA VAL A 43 -4.74 9.45 -0.89
C VAL A 43 -5.92 8.75 -0.23
N THR A 44 -5.90 7.42 -0.27
CA THR A 44 -6.73 6.56 0.58
C THR A 44 -5.82 5.61 1.36
N GLY A 45 -6.28 5.11 2.51
CA GLY A 45 -5.64 4.00 3.20
C GLY A 45 -5.76 2.68 2.45
N VAL A 46 -5.34 1.59 3.10
CA VAL A 46 -5.58 0.23 2.63
C VAL A 46 -7.07 -0.06 2.65
N LEU A 47 -7.59 -0.51 1.52
CA LEU A 47 -8.99 -0.91 1.36
C LEU A 47 -9.08 -2.42 1.09
N ASP A 48 -10.23 -3.07 1.32
CA ASP A 48 -10.47 -4.48 0.92
C ASP A 48 -10.03 -4.73 -0.53
N GLY A 49 -9.24 -5.76 -0.82
CA GLY A 49 -8.79 -6.03 -2.20
C GLY A 49 -7.71 -5.06 -2.73
N SER A 50 -7.19 -4.15 -1.91
CA SER A 50 -6.00 -3.36 -2.27
C SER A 50 -4.75 -4.23 -2.25
N GLU A 51 -4.68 -5.16 -1.30
CA GLU A 51 -3.49 -6.00 -1.08
C GLU A 51 -3.35 -7.10 -2.13
N ASP A 52 -4.45 -7.81 -2.41
CA ASP A 52 -4.49 -8.89 -3.42
C ASP A 52 -4.59 -8.36 -4.87
N GLY A 53 -4.65 -7.03 -5.05
CA GLY A 53 -4.68 -6.37 -6.35
C GLY A 53 -6.05 -6.30 -7.03
N SER A 54 -7.12 -6.74 -6.35
CA SER A 54 -8.50 -6.78 -6.89
C SER A 54 -9.15 -5.41 -7.09
N ARG A 55 -8.68 -4.38 -6.39
CA ARG A 55 -9.04 -2.98 -6.64
C ARG A 55 -7.86 -2.04 -6.46
N TYR A 56 -8.05 -0.79 -6.89
CA TYR A 56 -7.15 0.32 -6.57
C TYR A 56 -7.59 1.06 -5.29
N PRO A 57 -6.65 1.72 -4.58
CA PRO A 57 -5.21 1.65 -4.82
C PRO A 57 -4.68 0.25 -4.49
N ARG A 58 -3.58 -0.17 -5.11
CA ARG A 58 -2.95 -1.44 -4.79
C ARG A 58 -1.81 -1.21 -3.81
N TYR A 59 -1.85 -1.93 -2.70
CA TYR A 59 -0.78 -1.97 -1.71
C TYR A 59 -0.15 -3.34 -1.77
N LEU A 60 0.96 -3.49 -2.49
CA LEU A 60 1.57 -4.77 -2.81
C LEU A 60 2.78 -5.03 -1.88
N PRO A 61 2.57 -5.60 -0.68
CA PRO A 61 3.68 -6.00 0.19
C PRO A 61 4.43 -7.17 -0.43
N SER A 62 5.73 -7.24 -0.16
CA SER A 62 6.56 -8.38 -0.51
C SER A 62 7.66 -8.53 0.53
N VAL A 63 7.85 -9.76 0.98
CA VAL A 63 8.96 -10.15 1.87
C VAL A 63 9.84 -11.11 1.11
N SER A 64 11.15 -10.87 1.13
CA SER A 64 12.13 -11.73 0.48
C SER A 64 13.20 -12.22 1.45
N PHE A 65 13.70 -13.42 1.18
CA PHE A 65 14.77 -14.10 1.91
C PHE A 65 15.70 -14.75 0.91
N GLU A 66 17.01 -14.49 1.01
CA GLU A 66 18.03 -15.03 0.10
C GLU A 66 17.69 -14.80 -1.41
N GLY A 67 17.12 -13.65 -1.72
CA GLY A 67 16.74 -13.27 -3.09
C GLY A 67 15.47 -13.95 -3.62
N ARG A 68 14.73 -14.70 -2.78
CA ARG A 68 13.45 -15.32 -3.14
C ARG A 68 12.31 -14.67 -2.39
N VAL A 69 11.13 -14.57 -3.01
CA VAL A 69 9.92 -14.13 -2.33
C VAL A 69 9.52 -15.18 -1.29
N ALA A 70 9.55 -14.79 -0.02
CA ALA A 70 9.13 -15.60 1.12
C ALA A 70 7.66 -15.39 1.45
N ALA A 71 7.13 -14.18 1.22
CA ALA A 71 5.71 -13.89 1.34
C ALA A 71 5.30 -12.77 0.38
N ALA A 72 4.09 -12.91 -0.16
CA ALA A 72 3.39 -11.94 -0.98
C ALA A 72 1.88 -12.18 -0.81
N PRO A 73 1.03 -11.21 -1.19
CA PRO A 73 -0.40 -11.38 -1.18
C PRO A 73 -0.82 -12.65 -1.95
N PRO A 74 -1.81 -13.40 -1.45
CA PRO A 74 -2.36 -14.53 -2.19
C PRO A 74 -3.08 -14.04 -3.45
N VAL A 75 -3.27 -14.94 -4.43
CA VAL A 75 -4.14 -14.67 -5.57
C VAL A 75 -5.58 -14.57 -5.04
N PRO A 76 -6.35 -13.54 -5.40
CA PRO A 76 -7.74 -13.42 -4.95
C PRO A 76 -8.61 -14.54 -5.53
N GLU A 77 -9.30 -15.29 -4.67
CA GLU A 77 -10.19 -16.39 -5.08
C GLU A 77 -11.61 -15.90 -5.45
N ASP A 78 -12.17 -14.94 -4.71
CA ASP A 78 -13.43 -14.24 -5.04
C ASP A 78 -13.45 -12.85 -4.36
N PRO A 79 -13.01 -11.79 -5.05
CA PRO A 79 -12.79 -10.52 -4.37
C PRO A 79 -14.09 -9.76 -4.17
N LEU A 80 -14.67 -9.92 -2.98
CA LEU A 80 -15.73 -9.06 -2.47
C LEU A 80 -15.10 -7.79 -1.89
N THR A 81 -15.14 -6.71 -2.65
CA THR A 81 -14.68 -5.39 -2.19
C THR A 81 -15.87 -4.53 -1.73
N GLY A 82 -15.80 -4.05 -0.49
CA GLY A 82 -16.79 -3.11 0.05
C GLY A 82 -16.76 -1.75 -0.65
N PRO A 83 -17.78 -0.91 -0.44
CA PRO A 83 -17.88 0.39 -1.11
C PRO A 83 -16.68 1.29 -0.78
N LEU A 84 -16.27 2.11 -1.75
CA LEU A 84 -15.35 3.21 -1.51
C LEU A 84 -16.16 4.44 -1.14
N LEU A 85 -15.87 5.06 0.01
CA LEU A 85 -16.59 6.20 0.55
C LEU A 85 -15.79 7.48 0.35
N ALA A 86 -16.47 8.63 0.30
CA ALA A 86 -15.81 9.94 0.25
C ALA A 86 -14.93 10.19 1.50
N SER A 87 -15.30 9.61 2.66
CA SER A 87 -14.55 9.68 3.91
C SER A 87 -13.24 8.90 3.92
N ASP A 88 -13.04 8.00 2.95
CA ASP A 88 -11.80 7.20 2.86
C ASP A 88 -10.64 8.01 2.25
N PHE A 89 -10.95 9.17 1.67
CA PHE A 89 -9.97 10.06 1.07
C PHE A 89 -9.40 11.02 2.11
N VAL A 90 -8.08 11.03 2.20
CA VAL A 90 -7.31 11.90 3.09
C VAL A 90 -6.50 12.85 2.24
N ARG A 91 -6.60 14.15 2.54
CA ARG A 91 -5.73 15.17 1.94
C ARG A 91 -4.49 15.29 2.81
N LEU A 92 -3.33 15.18 2.19
CA LEU A 92 -2.05 15.37 2.84
C LEU A 92 -1.41 16.66 2.34
N ALA A 93 -0.90 17.47 3.27
CA ALA A 93 -0.03 18.59 2.99
C ALA A 93 1.42 18.10 2.76
N PRO A 94 2.30 18.89 2.10
CA PRO A 94 3.71 18.57 2.01
C PRO A 94 4.35 18.34 3.39
N GLY A 95 5.05 17.21 3.54
CA GLY A 95 5.68 16.78 4.78
C GLY A 95 4.74 16.03 5.75
N GLU A 96 3.44 15.97 5.48
CA GLU A 96 2.49 15.24 6.31
C GLU A 96 2.66 13.72 6.12
N ALA A 97 2.62 13.00 7.22
CA ALA A 97 2.69 11.55 7.27
C ALA A 97 1.30 10.97 7.55
N PHE A 98 1.00 9.84 6.93
CA PHE A 98 -0.25 9.13 7.08
C PHE A 98 -0.01 7.64 7.19
N ASP A 99 -0.63 6.99 8.18
CA ASP A 99 -0.63 5.54 8.30
C ASP A 99 -1.78 4.96 7.44
N PRO A 100 -1.48 4.33 6.29
CA PRO A 100 -2.52 3.76 5.45
C PRO A 100 -3.16 2.52 6.08
N CYS A 101 -2.54 1.93 7.11
CA CYS A 101 -3.00 0.70 7.74
C CYS A 101 -3.93 0.93 8.94
N ALA A 102 -4.19 2.20 9.32
CA ALA A 102 -4.93 2.54 10.54
C ALA A 102 -6.36 1.95 10.60
N ALA A 103 -7.03 1.84 9.45
CA ALA A 103 -8.37 1.23 9.36
C ALA A 103 -8.34 -0.26 8.97
N ARG A 104 -7.26 -0.70 8.30
CA ARG A 104 -7.10 -2.06 7.78
C ARG A 104 -5.62 -2.37 7.58
N THR A 105 -5.16 -3.49 8.10
CA THR A 105 -3.76 -3.95 7.99
C THR A 105 -3.44 -4.56 6.63
N LEU A 106 -2.14 -4.72 6.35
CA LEU A 106 -1.63 -5.58 5.28
C LEU A 106 -1.39 -6.97 5.85
N ALA A 107 -2.24 -7.94 5.48
CA ALA A 107 -2.23 -9.29 6.03
C ALA A 107 -0.88 -9.99 5.80
N THR A 108 -0.21 -9.74 4.67
CA THR A 108 1.11 -10.29 4.36
C THR A 108 2.13 -9.88 5.41
N PHE A 109 2.17 -8.61 5.82
CA PHE A 109 3.10 -8.15 6.85
C PHE A 109 2.65 -8.55 8.26
N GLU A 110 1.35 -8.52 8.53
CA GLU A 110 0.78 -8.85 9.85
C GLU A 110 0.97 -10.33 10.22
N THR A 111 0.86 -11.23 9.24
CA THR A 111 0.82 -12.68 9.49
C THR A 111 2.12 -13.39 9.15
N PHE A 112 2.99 -12.80 8.32
CA PHE A 112 4.23 -13.45 7.93
C PHE A 112 5.17 -13.61 9.12
N ALA A 113 5.43 -14.86 9.50
CA ALA A 113 6.37 -15.24 10.53
C ALA A 113 7.60 -15.90 9.87
N PRO A 114 8.78 -15.25 9.87
CA PRO A 114 10.03 -15.84 9.41
C PRO A 114 10.28 -17.21 10.08
N ASP A 115 10.52 -18.27 9.30
CA ASP A 115 10.66 -19.64 9.82
C ASP A 115 12.09 -20.01 10.19
N ARG A 116 13.07 -19.19 9.80
CA ARG A 116 14.49 -19.46 9.99
C ARG A 116 15.29 -18.17 10.22
N PRO A 117 16.48 -18.26 10.83
CA PRO A 117 17.37 -17.11 11.00
C PRO A 117 17.88 -16.53 9.68
N GLY A 118 18.16 -15.23 9.68
CA GLY A 118 18.82 -14.49 8.61
C GLY A 118 18.15 -13.16 8.27
N SER A 119 18.61 -12.52 7.21
CA SER A 119 18.14 -11.20 6.78
C SER A 119 16.94 -11.30 5.85
N TYR A 120 15.81 -10.75 6.27
CA TYR A 120 14.59 -10.63 5.47
C TYR A 120 14.43 -9.20 4.98
N ALA A 121 14.13 -9.02 3.69
CA ALA A 121 13.89 -7.71 3.10
C ALA A 121 12.39 -7.52 2.82
N TYR A 122 11.81 -6.54 3.51
CA TYR A 122 10.43 -6.10 3.37
C TYR A 122 10.36 -4.93 2.42
N THR A 123 9.39 -4.96 1.50
CA THR A 123 9.12 -3.88 0.54
C THR A 123 7.62 -3.71 0.36
N LEU A 124 7.18 -2.49 0.12
CA LEU A 124 5.78 -2.19 -0.20
C LEU A 124 5.73 -1.33 -1.45
N THR A 125 4.95 -1.76 -2.44
CA THR A 125 4.63 -0.94 -3.60
C THR A 125 3.20 -0.42 -3.50
N LEU A 126 3.04 0.90 -3.52
CA LEU A 126 1.77 1.56 -3.73
C LEU A 126 1.60 1.85 -5.22
N ASP A 127 0.51 1.38 -5.82
CA ASP A 127 0.15 1.63 -7.21
C ASP A 127 -1.27 2.22 -7.27
N THR A 128 -1.36 3.46 -7.75
CA THR A 128 -2.61 4.21 -7.97
C THR A 128 -2.88 4.43 -9.47
N GLU A 129 -2.16 3.73 -10.35
CA GLU A 129 -2.18 3.95 -11.81
C GLU A 129 -3.36 3.28 -12.52
N SER A 130 -4.52 3.14 -11.88
CA SER A 130 -5.73 2.55 -12.46
C SER A 130 -6.01 3.07 -13.88
N GLU A 131 -6.28 2.18 -14.82
CA GLU A 131 -6.64 2.54 -16.20
C GLU A 131 -7.98 3.28 -16.25
N ALA A 132 -8.92 2.90 -15.38
CA ALA A 132 -10.25 3.50 -15.26
C ALA A 132 -10.57 3.79 -13.78
N PRO A 133 -11.11 4.98 -13.44
CA PRO A 133 -11.49 5.31 -12.06
C PRO A 133 -12.44 4.30 -11.40
N GLU A 134 -13.26 3.62 -12.20
CA GLU A 134 -14.19 2.58 -11.75
C GLU A 134 -13.49 1.37 -11.13
N GLN A 135 -12.20 1.15 -11.41
CA GLN A 135 -11.39 0.08 -10.81
C GLN A 135 -11.07 0.33 -9.32
N TRP A 136 -11.40 1.51 -8.79
CA TRP A 136 -11.31 1.83 -7.36
C TRP A 136 -12.58 1.45 -6.59
N LEU A 137 -13.72 1.39 -7.29
CA LEU A 137 -15.01 1.22 -6.64
C LEU A 137 -15.18 -0.18 -6.05
N GLY A 138 -16.00 -0.26 -5.01
CA GLY A 138 -16.44 -1.54 -4.46
C GLY A 138 -17.31 -2.29 -5.47
N ARG A 139 -17.21 -3.63 -5.48
CA ARG A 139 -18.12 -4.48 -6.26
C ARG A 139 -19.48 -4.64 -5.60
N LEU A 140 -19.57 -4.36 -4.29
CA LEU A 140 -20.81 -4.46 -3.51
C LEU A 140 -21.13 -3.14 -2.80
N GLY A 141 -22.41 -2.78 -2.79
CA GLY A 141 -22.94 -1.71 -1.94
C GLY A 141 -22.47 -0.29 -2.28
N GLN A 142 -21.88 -0.06 -3.46
CA GLN A 142 -21.41 1.27 -3.85
C GLN A 142 -22.58 2.27 -3.95
N THR A 143 -22.52 3.32 -3.13
CA THR A 143 -23.41 4.47 -3.19
C THR A 143 -22.61 5.72 -3.54
N GLY A 144 -23.26 6.79 -4.02
CA GLY A 144 -22.57 8.05 -4.31
C GLY A 144 -21.45 7.97 -5.38
N ALA A 145 -21.51 6.99 -6.30
CA ALA A 145 -20.41 6.69 -7.22
C ALA A 145 -19.89 7.91 -8.00
N ALA A 146 -20.78 8.83 -8.42
CA ALA A 146 -20.37 10.02 -9.16
C ALA A 146 -19.43 10.94 -8.34
N GLU A 147 -19.72 11.14 -7.06
CA GLU A 147 -18.90 11.94 -6.14
C GLU A 147 -17.56 11.26 -5.88
N VAL A 148 -17.59 9.96 -5.58
CA VAL A 148 -16.39 9.15 -5.33
C VAL A 148 -15.47 9.14 -6.56
N LEU A 149 -16.02 8.93 -7.76
CA LEU A 149 -15.25 8.97 -9.00
C LEU A 149 -14.64 10.36 -9.25
N ALA A 150 -15.28 11.44 -8.81
CA ALA A 150 -14.68 12.78 -8.88
C ALA A 150 -13.48 12.92 -7.92
N LEU A 151 -13.52 12.28 -6.75
CA LEU A 151 -12.38 12.21 -5.83
C LEU A 151 -11.26 11.33 -6.35
N VAL A 152 -11.57 10.15 -6.89
CA VAL A 152 -10.58 9.23 -7.51
C VAL A 152 -9.78 9.96 -8.60
N ARG A 153 -10.43 10.75 -9.45
CA ARG A 153 -9.76 11.53 -10.51
C ARG A 153 -8.76 12.57 -9.98
N ARG A 154 -8.86 12.95 -8.70
CA ARG A 154 -7.94 13.88 -8.03
C ARG A 154 -6.77 13.18 -7.36
N VAL A 155 -6.85 11.86 -7.15
CA VAL A 155 -5.73 11.08 -6.64
C VAL A 155 -4.62 11.07 -7.71
N PRO A 156 -3.36 11.37 -7.36
CA PRO A 156 -2.26 11.30 -8.31
C PRO A 156 -2.10 9.86 -8.79
N ARG A 157 -1.91 9.69 -10.10
CA ARG A 157 -1.50 8.41 -10.68
C ARG A 157 0.00 8.24 -10.50
N LEU A 158 0.39 7.31 -9.64
CA LEU A 158 1.78 7.03 -9.28
C LEU A 158 1.95 5.55 -8.96
N ARG A 159 3.19 5.09 -9.12
CA ARG A 159 3.66 3.81 -8.61
C ARG A 159 4.95 4.05 -7.84
N VAL A 160 4.92 3.83 -6.54
CA VAL A 160 6.03 4.12 -5.63
C VAL A 160 6.31 2.88 -4.79
N THR A 161 7.57 2.47 -4.76
CA THR A 161 8.05 1.37 -3.93
C THR A 161 8.90 1.92 -2.79
N SER A 162 8.69 1.42 -1.58
CA SER A 162 9.52 1.77 -0.43
C SER A 162 10.97 1.31 -0.65
N PRO A 163 11.96 1.97 -0.04
CA PRO A 163 13.23 1.33 0.24
C PRO A 163 13.02 -0.02 0.95
N SER A 164 13.93 -0.97 0.74
CA SER A 164 13.86 -2.25 1.47
C SER A 164 14.16 -2.03 2.95
N LEU A 165 13.23 -2.44 3.80
CA LEU A 165 13.46 -2.57 5.24
C LEU A 165 14.09 -3.94 5.48
N ILE A 166 15.34 -3.94 5.95
CA ILE A 166 16.05 -5.16 6.31
C ILE A 166 15.78 -5.48 7.78
N VAL A 167 15.33 -6.71 8.03
CA VAL A 167 15.05 -7.24 9.37
C VAL A 167 15.90 -8.49 9.59
N GLU A 168 16.69 -8.47 10.65
CA GLU A 168 17.49 -9.64 11.07
C GLU A 168 16.66 -10.56 11.96
N VAL A 169 16.69 -11.86 11.66
CA VAL A 169 15.97 -12.90 12.41
C VAL A 169 16.96 -13.90 13.02
N HIS A 170 16.70 -14.37 14.24
CA HIS A 170 17.52 -15.34 15.00
C HIS A 170 16.72 -16.49 15.59
#